data_AF-A0A975VGA2-F1
#
_entry.id   AF-A0A975VGA2-F1
#
_cell.length_a   1.000
_cell.length_b   1.000
_cell.length_c   1.000
_cell.angle_alpha   90.00
_cell.angle_beta   90.00
_cell.angle_gamma   90.00
#
_symmetry.space_group_name_H-M   'P 1'
#
loop_
_entity.id
_entity.type
_entity.pdbx_description
1 polymer ?
#
loop_
_entity_poly.entity_id
_entity_poly.type
_entity_poly.pdbx_seq_one_letter_code
_entity_poly.pdbx_strand_id
1 'polypeptide(L)' 'MGEGPSRVRQRNDPNAHAEREAIRDAQERFGAQVLKGAVLYSTSRPCALCEAAAAQAGIARMIHGEDLRDAGAPVP' A
#
# COMPACT_ATOMS: atom_id res chain seq x y z
N MET A 1 -9.91 6.58 2.68
CA MET A 1 -9.54 5.15 2.54
C MET A 1 -9.49 4.83 1.06
N GLY A 2 -8.49 4.08 0.59
CA GLY A 2 -8.35 3.74 -0.83
C GLY A 2 -8.05 2.26 -1.06
N GLU A 3 -8.24 1.82 -2.31
CA GLU A 3 -8.17 0.41 -2.71
C GLU A 3 -7.61 0.25 -4.13
N GLY A 4 -7.07 -0.92 -4.44
CA GLY A 4 -6.61 -1.22 -5.79
C GLY A 4 -6.01 -2.61 -5.95
N PRO A 5 -6.34 -3.36 -7.02
CA PRO A 5 -5.62 -4.57 -7.38
C PRO A 5 -4.27 -4.22 -8.02
N SER A 6 -3.39 -5.21 -8.17
CA SER A 6 -2.20 -5.04 -9.00
C SER A 6 -2.61 -4.78 -10.44
N ARG A 7 -2.05 -3.72 -11.03
CA ARG A 7 -2.26 -3.30 -12.42
C ARG A 7 -0.98 -3.35 -13.24
N VAL A 8 0.07 -4.04 -12.78
CA VAL A 8 1.36 -4.12 -13.46
C VAL A 8 1.21 -4.43 -14.95
N ARG A 9 0.48 -5.50 -15.29
CA ARG A 9 0.23 -5.87 -16.69
C ARG A 9 -0.73 -4.94 -17.42
N GLN A 10 -1.76 -4.45 -16.71
CA GLN A 10 -2.81 -3.61 -17.30
C GLN A 10 -2.27 -2.22 -17.69
N ARG A 11 -1.39 -1.65 -16.87
CA ARG A 11 -0.76 -0.33 -17.08
C ARG A 11 0.63 -0.41 -17.73
N ASN A 12 1.17 -1.62 -17.94
CA ASN A 12 2.56 -1.84 -18.34
C ASN A 12 3.56 -1.05 -17.46
N ASP A 13 3.29 -1.00 -16.15
CA ASP A 13 4.09 -0.27 -15.16
C ASP A 13 4.54 -1.24 -14.06
N PRO A 14 5.84 -1.54 -13.92
CA PRO A 14 6.34 -2.44 -12.89
C PRO A 14 6.06 -1.95 -11.46
N ASN A 15 5.71 -0.68 -11.27
CA ASN A 15 5.40 -0.10 -9.96
C ASN A 15 3.90 -0.11 -9.62
N ALA A 16 3.03 -0.57 -10.51
CA ALA A 16 1.57 -0.58 -10.30
C ALA A 16 1.11 -1.80 -9.47
N HIS A 17 1.80 -2.05 -8.36
CA HIS A 17 1.45 -3.05 -7.36
C HIS A 17 0.17 -2.65 -6.61
N ALA A 18 -0.56 -3.63 -6.06
CA ALA A 18 -1.85 -3.41 -5.40
C ALA A 18 -1.74 -2.38 -4.26
N GLU A 19 -0.69 -2.50 -3.45
CA GLU A 19 -0.35 -1.62 -2.34
C GLU A 19 -0.19 -0.17 -2.80
N ARG A 20 0.51 0.04 -3.93
CA ARG A 20 0.76 1.36 -4.50
C ARG A 20 -0.49 1.94 -5.16
N GLU A 21 -1.29 1.12 -5.82
CA GLU A 21 -2.58 1.57 -6.37
C GLU A 21 -3.56 1.96 -5.25
N ALA A 22 -3.61 1.21 -4.14
CA ALA A 22 -4.45 1.55 -2.98
C ALA A 22 -4.02 2.86 -2.29
N ILE A 23 -2.70 3.07 -2.14
CA ILE A 23 -2.15 4.34 -1.63
C ILE A 23 -2.54 5.48 -2.57
N ARG A 24 -2.36 5.30 -3.88
CA ARG A 24 -2.67 6.32 -4.88
C ARG A 24 -4.16 6.67 -4.89
N ASP A 25 -5.06 5.68 -4.89
CA ASP A 25 -6.52 5.90 -4.83
C ASP A 25 -6.90 6.73 -3.60
N ALA A 26 -6.33 6.40 -2.42
CA ALA A 26 -6.60 7.15 -1.20
C ALA A 26 -6.15 8.61 -1.33
N GLN A 27 -4.95 8.85 -1.85
CA GLN A 27 -4.39 10.19 -1.97
C GLN A 27 -5.09 11.02 -3.04
N GLU A 28 -5.51 10.41 -4.15
CA GLU A 28 -6.30 11.08 -5.20
C GLU A 28 -7.67 11.52 -4.67
N ARG A 29 -8.31 10.69 -3.83
CA ARG A 29 -9.65 10.95 -3.29
C ARG A 29 -9.66 11.95 -2.12
N PHE A 30 -8.64 11.93 -1.28
CA PHE A 30 -8.67 12.63 0.01
C PHE A 30 -7.42 13.48 0.31
N GLY A 31 -6.46 13.54 -0.63
CA GLY A 31 -5.22 14.29 -0.50
C GLY A 31 -4.04 13.49 0.08
N ALA A 32 -2.83 14.00 -0.14
CA ALA A 32 -1.59 13.27 0.10
C ALA A 32 -1.36 12.79 1.55
N GLN A 33 -1.91 13.50 2.55
CA GLN A 33 -1.68 13.24 3.97
C GLN A 33 -2.75 12.37 4.63
N VAL A 34 -3.77 11.92 3.88
CA VAL A 34 -4.91 11.16 4.44
C VAL A 34 -4.49 9.85 5.11
N LEU A 35 -3.35 9.28 4.72
CA LEU A 35 -2.91 7.96 5.17
C LEU A 35 -2.06 7.98 6.45
N LYS A 36 -1.85 9.15 7.06
CA LYS A 36 -1.10 9.24 8.31
C LYS A 36 -1.78 8.42 9.42
N GLY A 37 -1.07 7.42 9.94
CA GLY A 37 -1.60 6.52 10.97
C GLY A 37 -2.49 5.40 10.43
N ALA A 38 -2.67 5.28 9.12
CA ALA A 38 -3.51 4.25 8.52
C ALA A 38 -2.86 2.85 8.61
N VAL A 39 -3.68 1.82 8.36
CA VAL A 39 -3.24 0.42 8.23
C VAL A 39 -3.44 -0.01 6.78
N LEU A 40 -2.40 -0.59 6.18
CA LEU A 40 -2.45 -1.15 4.83
C LEU A 40 -2.72 -2.66 4.91
N TYR A 41 -3.75 -3.11 4.18
CA TYR A 41 -4.07 -4.53 4.05
C TYR A 41 -3.75 -5.00 2.62
N SER A 42 -3.09 -6.14 2.49
CA SER A 42 -2.75 -6.74 1.19
C SER A 42 -2.85 -8.27 1.19
N THR A 43 -3.16 -8.87 0.05
CA THR A 43 -3.22 -10.35 -0.04
C THR A 43 -1.84 -10.99 -0.02
N SER A 44 -0.83 -10.31 -0.56
CA SER A 44 0.58 -10.73 -0.51
C SER A 44 1.37 -9.83 0.42
N ARG A 45 2.50 -10.34 0.96
CA ARG A 45 3.41 -9.50 1.73
C ARG A 45 3.91 -8.34 0.83
N PRO A 46 3.83 -7.07 1.29
CA PRO A 46 4.38 -5.96 0.56
C PRO A 46 5.86 -6.18 0.22
N CYS A 47 6.27 -5.84 -1.00
CA CYS A 47 7.68 -5.85 -1.37
C CYS A 47 8.39 -4.60 -0.85
N ALA A 48 9.73 -4.59 -0.82
CA ALA A 48 10.53 -3.46 -0.32
C ALA A 48 10.11 -2.09 -0.91
N LEU A 49 9.79 -2.05 -2.21
CA LEU A 49 9.33 -0.81 -2.85
C LEU A 49 7.96 -0.34 -2.34
N CYS A 50 7.05 -1.27 -2.03
CA CYS A 50 5.73 -0.95 -1.48
C CYS A 50 5.84 -0.56 -0.01
N GLU A 51 6.72 -1.20 0.76
CA GLU A 51 7.01 -0.82 2.15
C GLU A 51 7.55 0.62 2.23
N ALA A 52 8.52 0.97 1.38
CA ALA A 52 9.04 2.34 1.30
C ALA A 52 7.95 3.36 0.93
N ALA A 53 7.06 3.02 -0.03
CA ALA A 53 5.94 3.89 -0.40
C ALA A 53 4.94 4.07 0.75
N ALA A 54 4.65 3.00 1.50
CA ALA A 54 3.77 3.05 2.66
C ALA A 54 4.37 3.90 3.79
N ALA A 55 5.69 3.77 4.05
CA ALA A 55 6.41 4.62 4.99
C ALA A 55 6.30 6.10 4.61
N GLN A 56 6.54 6.42 3.33
CA GLN A 56 6.43 7.79 2.82
C GLN A 56 5.01 8.35 2.90
N ALA A 57 3.99 7.51 2.74
CA ALA A 57 2.58 7.88 2.88
C ALA A 57 2.13 8.06 4.35
N GLY A 58 2.98 7.71 5.32
CA GLY A 58 2.67 7.80 6.75
C GLY A 58 1.81 6.65 7.29
N ILE A 59 1.74 5.52 6.57
CA ILE A 59 1.07 4.31 7.04
C ILE A 59 1.82 3.76 8.27
N ALA A 60 1.07 3.41 9.31
CA ALA A 60 1.64 2.97 10.58
C ALA A 60 1.84 1.45 10.69
N ARG A 61 1.06 0.66 9.95
CA ARG A 61 1.08 -0.80 10.05
C ARG A 61 0.64 -1.47 8.75
N MET A 62 1.21 -2.64 8.46
CA MET A 62 0.85 -3.46 7.31
C MET A 62 0.40 -4.85 7.76
N ILE A 63 -0.72 -5.30 7.22
CA ILE A 63 -1.30 -6.63 7.47
C ILE A 63 -1.41 -7.36 6.13
N HIS A 64 -1.03 -8.63 6.08
CA HIS A 64 -1.06 -9.37 4.83
C HIS A 64 -1.47 -10.84 4.91
N GLY A 65 -1.90 -11.37 3.77
CA GLY A 65 -2.27 -12.78 3.62
C GLY A 65 -3.63 -13.12 4.23
N GLU A 66 -4.07 -14.34 3.96
CA GLU A 66 -5.34 -14.88 4.45
C GLU A 66 -5.37 -14.96 5.98
N ASP A 67 -4.24 -15.28 6.62
CA ASP A 67 -4.11 -15.36 8.08
C ASP A 67 -3.99 -13.99 8.77
N LEU A 68 -4.13 -12.88 8.05
CA LEU A 68 -3.96 -11.51 8.56
C LEU A 68 -2.63 -11.32 9.33
N ARG A 69 -1.53 -11.79 8.74
CA ARG A 69 -0.21 -11.71 9.36
C ARG A 69 0.23 -10.27 9.49
N ASP A 70 0.72 -9.91 10.67
CA ASP A 70 1.28 -8.60 10.92
C ASP A 70 2.69 -8.49 10.33
N ALA A 71 2.87 -7.61 9.34
CA ALA A 71 4.19 -7.26 8.80
C ALA A 71 4.86 -6.13 9.58
N GLY A 72 4.17 -5.52 10.56
CA GLY A 72 4.68 -4.42 11.36
C GLY A 72 4.59 -3.07 10.66
N ALA A 73 5.39 -2.11 11.14
CA ALA A 73 5.52 -0.81 10.51
C ALA A 73 6.31 -0.93 9.19
N PRO A 74 5.94 -0.17 8.14
CA PRO A 74 6.71 -0.14 6.91
C PRO A 74 8.14 0.36 7.15
N VAL A 75 9.12 -0.33 6.57
CA VAL A 75 10.53 0.07 6.62
C VAL A 75 10.93 0.71 5.28
N PRO A 76 11.61 1.87 5.30
CA PRO A 76 12.11 2.54 4.09
C PRO A 76 13.29 1.82 3.44
#